data_AF-A0A7R9WSC0-F1
#
_entry.id   AF-A0A7R9WSC0-F1
#
_cell.length_a   1.000
_cell.length_b   1.000
_cell.length_c   1.000
_cell.angle_alpha   90.00
_cell.angle_beta   90.00
_cell.angle_gamma   90.00
#
_symmetry.space_group_name_H-M   'P 1'
#
loop_
_entity.id
_entity.type
_entity.pdbx_description
1 polymer ?
#
loop_
_entity_poly.entity_id
_entity_poly.type
_entity_poly.pdbx_seq_one_letter_code
_entity_poly.pdbx_strand_id
1 'polypeptide(L)'
;MTTIETTLGACSATAPRSKRIVHSWKDARRIARGHGFDSKEEFLEYSCPGAYQLPKNPQELYAQQWKGWDDWLGICWDFTQGRQHARRLRLKTREQYMRRVGNRNNHVRKGGEEDAGGGDGDNNDNDDDPIMRLPYQPDLKYGNEWTNWEDWLGV
;
A
#
# COMPACT_ATOMS: atom_id res chain seq x y z
N MET A 1 -69.02 -0.04 -25.39
CA MET A 1 -68.21 1.18 -25.22
C MET A 1 -67.20 0.89 -24.14
N THR A 2 -65.94 0.95 -24.55
CA THR A 2 -64.75 0.48 -23.87
C THR A 2 -64.30 1.52 -22.85
N THR A 3 -64.12 1.14 -21.58
CA THR A 3 -63.22 1.89 -20.70
C THR A 3 -62.50 0.90 -19.79
N ILE A 4 -61.28 0.56 -20.20
CA ILE A 4 -60.26 -0.05 -19.35
C ILE A 4 -59.43 1.10 -18.80
N GLU A 5 -59.55 1.41 -17.50
CA GLU A 5 -58.68 2.39 -16.87
C GLU A 5 -57.39 1.72 -16.41
N THR A 6 -56.35 2.09 -17.16
CA THR A 6 -54.90 2.02 -16.98
C THR A 6 -54.41 1.94 -15.52
N THR A 7 -54.03 0.72 -15.14
CA THR A 7 -52.70 0.25 -14.70
C THR A 7 -51.69 1.17 -13.99
N LEU A 8 -51.03 0.53 -13.01
CA LEU A 8 -49.70 0.73 -12.39
C LEU A 8 -49.55 1.97 -11.50
N GLY A 9 -49.32 1.84 -10.19
CA GLY A 9 -48.37 0.91 -9.60
C GLY A 9 -47.17 1.73 -9.12
N ALA A 10 -47.12 2.00 -7.82
CA ALA A 10 -46.13 2.84 -7.19
C ALA A 10 -44.68 2.33 -7.34
N CYS A 11 -43.76 3.24 -7.02
CA CYS A 11 -42.40 3.00 -6.52
C CYS A 11 -41.27 3.03 -7.57
N SER A 12 -40.55 4.15 -7.61
CA SER A 12 -39.10 4.15 -7.78
C SER A 12 -38.52 5.38 -7.11
N ALA A 13 -38.45 5.32 -5.77
CA ALA A 13 -37.41 6.06 -5.07
C ALA A 13 -36.08 5.45 -5.54
N THR A 14 -35.32 6.20 -6.32
CA THR A 14 -33.97 5.80 -6.74
C THR A 14 -33.13 5.57 -5.48
N ALA A 15 -32.95 4.31 -5.10
CA ALA A 15 -32.08 3.94 -4.00
C ALA A 15 -30.69 4.58 -4.25
N PRO A 16 -30.04 5.17 -3.23
CA PRO A 16 -28.69 5.67 -3.40
C PRO A 16 -27.82 4.51 -3.89
N ARG A 17 -27.12 4.70 -5.03
CA ARG A 17 -26.20 3.70 -5.57
C ARG A 17 -25.19 3.37 -4.48
N SER A 18 -25.33 2.20 -3.87
CA SER A 18 -24.37 1.69 -2.90
C SER A 18 -22.98 1.78 -3.55
N LYS A 19 -22.06 2.53 -2.93
CA LYS A 19 -20.68 2.68 -3.42
C LYS A 19 -20.11 1.26 -3.55
N ARG A 20 -20.11 0.69 -4.76
CA ARG A 20 -19.55 -0.64 -5.01
C ARG A 20 -18.07 -0.54 -4.70
N ILE A 21 -17.67 -1.13 -3.58
CA ILE A 21 -16.27 -1.38 -3.27
C ILE A 21 -15.80 -2.39 -4.33
N VAL A 22 -15.05 -1.91 -5.33
CA VAL A 22 -14.57 -2.73 -6.46
C VAL A 22 -13.39 -3.60 -6.03
N HIS A 23 -12.56 -3.08 -5.11
CA HIS A 23 -11.35 -3.73 -4.63
C HIS A 23 -11.35 -3.79 -3.11
N SER A 24 -10.73 -4.82 -2.53
CA SER A 24 -10.43 -4.81 -1.10
C SER A 24 -9.38 -3.73 -0.79
N TRP A 25 -9.27 -3.31 0.48
CA TRP A 25 -8.23 -2.37 0.93
C TRP A 25 -6.83 -2.76 0.46
N LYS A 26 -6.50 -4.04 0.62
CA LYS A 26 -5.19 -4.62 0.28
C LYS A 26 -4.94 -4.57 -1.22
N ASP A 27 -5.91 -5.03 -2.01
CA ASP A 27 -5.78 -5.04 -3.48
C ASP A 27 -5.64 -3.62 -4.03
N ALA A 28 -6.44 -2.68 -3.50
CA ALA A 28 -6.43 -1.31 -3.96
C ALA A 28 -5.09 -0.59 -3.66
N ARG A 29 -4.46 -0.85 -2.50
CA ARG A 29 -3.10 -0.36 -2.21
C ARG A 29 -2.05 -0.99 -3.09
N ARG A 30 -2.12 -2.29 -3.34
CA ARG A 30 -1.18 -2.97 -4.24
C ARG A 30 -1.21 -2.34 -5.64
N ILE A 31 -2.41 -2.07 -6.15
CA ILE A 31 -2.58 -1.40 -7.45
C ILE A 31 -2.05 0.04 -7.36
N ALA A 32 -2.44 0.82 -6.35
CA ALA A 32 -1.99 2.22 -6.18
C ALA A 32 -0.45 2.33 -6.14
N ARG A 33 0.20 1.47 -5.36
CA ARG A 33 1.67 1.39 -5.24
C ARG A 33 2.34 0.89 -6.50
N GLY A 34 1.72 -0.08 -7.19
CA GLY A 34 2.23 -0.60 -8.46
C GLY A 34 2.25 0.45 -9.56
N HIS A 35 1.37 1.45 -9.50
CA HIS A 35 1.39 2.60 -10.40
C HIS A 35 2.49 3.61 -10.06
N GLY A 36 2.96 3.64 -8.81
CA GLY A 36 4.09 4.50 -8.41
C GLY A 36 3.78 6.00 -8.37
N PHE A 37 2.54 6.38 -8.05
CA PHE A 37 2.18 7.79 -7.92
C PHE A 37 2.98 8.48 -6.80
N ASP A 38 3.50 9.67 -7.10
CA ASP A 38 4.28 10.46 -6.14
C ASP A 38 3.41 11.44 -5.33
N SER A 39 2.19 11.71 -5.78
CA SER A 39 1.31 12.70 -5.15
C SER A 39 -0.18 12.32 -5.23
N LYS A 40 -0.98 12.92 -4.33
CA LYS A 40 -2.45 12.73 -4.35
C LYS A 40 -3.07 13.32 -5.61
N GLU A 41 -2.49 14.41 -6.13
CA GLU A 41 -2.95 15.09 -7.34
C GLU A 41 -2.86 14.15 -8.55
N GLU A 42 -1.70 13.49 -8.71
CA GLU A 42 -1.46 12.51 -9.76
C GLU A 42 -2.42 11.32 -9.65
N PHE A 43 -2.68 10.84 -8.44
CA PHE A 43 -3.65 9.77 -8.19
C PHE A 43 -5.09 10.18 -8.57
N LEU A 44 -5.49 11.43 -8.30
CA LEU A 44 -6.85 11.91 -8.58
C LEU A 44 -7.08 12.16 -10.08
N GLU A 45 -6.02 12.52 -10.79
CA GLU A 45 -6.01 12.63 -12.25
C GLU A 45 -6.03 11.25 -12.92
N TYR A 46 -5.40 10.26 -12.28
CA TYR A 46 -5.40 8.89 -12.75
C TYR A 46 -6.81 8.30 -12.85
N SER A 47 -7.17 7.85 -14.06
CA SER A 47 -8.44 7.22 -14.35
C SER A 47 -8.24 6.07 -15.32
N CYS A 48 -8.16 4.84 -14.79
CA CYS A 48 -8.12 3.64 -15.60
C CYS A 48 -9.50 2.96 -15.65
N PRO A 49 -10.01 2.62 -16.84
CA PRO A 49 -11.22 1.82 -16.96
C PRO A 49 -10.93 0.34 -16.64
N GLY A 50 -11.84 -0.31 -15.92
CA GLY A 50 -11.83 -1.78 -15.75
C GLY A 50 -11.23 -2.26 -14.42
N ALA A 51 -10.41 -3.33 -14.48
CA ALA A 51 -9.97 -4.09 -13.30
C ALA A 51 -8.90 -3.40 -12.43
N TYR A 52 -8.36 -2.27 -12.87
CA TYR A 52 -7.40 -1.45 -12.11
C TYR A 52 -8.02 -0.12 -11.64
N GLN A 53 -9.35 -0.03 -11.67
CA GLN A 53 -10.06 1.17 -11.30
C GLN A 53 -10.01 1.39 -9.78
N LEU A 54 -9.26 2.39 -9.35
CA LEU A 54 -9.21 2.79 -7.96
C LEU A 54 -10.33 3.79 -7.61
N PRO A 55 -10.87 3.73 -6.38
CA PRO A 55 -11.86 4.70 -5.93
C PRO A 55 -11.21 6.09 -5.83
N LYS A 56 -11.89 7.13 -6.36
CA LYS A 56 -11.40 8.52 -6.28
C LYS A 56 -11.32 9.05 -4.85
N ASN A 57 -12.19 8.56 -3.97
CA ASN A 57 -12.21 8.90 -2.55
C ASN A 57 -11.90 7.66 -1.70
N PRO A 58 -10.66 7.15 -1.69
CA PRO A 58 -10.30 5.97 -0.90
C PRO A 58 -10.39 6.26 0.60
N GLN A 59 -10.15 7.51 1.02
CA GLN A 59 -10.28 7.96 2.41
C GLN A 59 -11.66 7.71 3.02
N GLU A 60 -12.74 7.90 2.25
CA GLU A 60 -14.11 7.65 2.73
C GLU A 60 -14.44 6.16 2.71
N LEU A 61 -13.96 5.46 1.68
CA LEU A 61 -14.26 4.05 1.47
C LEU A 61 -13.58 3.15 2.50
N TYR A 62 -12.36 3.53 2.90
CA TYR A 62 -11.51 2.77 3.80
C TYR A 62 -11.20 3.54 5.09
N ALA A 63 -12.11 4.40 5.53
CA ALA A 63 -11.89 5.28 6.69
C ALA A 63 -11.38 4.56 7.95
N GLN A 64 -11.74 3.29 8.15
CA GLN A 64 -11.27 2.48 9.28
C GLN A 64 -9.78 2.09 9.20
N GLN A 65 -9.25 1.92 7.99
CA GLN A 65 -7.88 1.44 7.72
C GLN A 65 -6.99 2.56 7.15
N TRP A 66 -7.59 3.69 6.77
CA TRP A 66 -6.93 4.83 6.16
C TRP A 66 -5.99 5.53 7.14
N LYS A 67 -4.69 5.50 6.85
CA LYS A 67 -3.65 6.16 7.63
C LYS A 67 -3.14 7.46 7.01
N GLY A 68 -3.54 7.76 5.76
CA GLY A 68 -3.09 8.92 5.00
C GLY A 68 -2.72 8.57 3.56
N TRP A 69 -2.53 9.62 2.74
CA TRP A 69 -2.19 9.49 1.33
C TRP A 69 -0.83 8.84 1.11
N ASP A 70 0.16 9.20 1.92
CA ASP A 70 1.50 8.63 1.83
C ASP A 70 1.48 7.10 2.04
N ASP A 71 0.57 6.62 2.88
CA ASP A 71 0.43 5.19 3.21
C ASP A 71 -0.24 4.40 2.10
N TRP A 72 -1.26 5.04 1.53
CA TRP A 72 -2.03 4.54 0.42
C TRP A 72 -1.18 4.40 -0.84
N LEU A 73 -0.46 5.46 -1.21
CA LEU A 73 0.40 5.51 -2.38
C LEU A 73 1.72 4.76 -2.19
N GLY A 74 2.10 4.49 -0.93
CA GLY A 74 3.40 3.88 -0.61
C GLY A 74 4.56 4.84 -0.85
N ILE A 75 4.32 6.14 -0.71
CA ILE A 75 5.36 7.16 -0.78
C ILE A 75 6.35 6.90 0.34
N CYS A 76 7.64 6.96 -0.02
CA CYS A 76 8.74 6.80 0.92
C CYS A 76 8.69 7.89 1.99
N TRP A 77 9.00 7.52 3.22
CA TRP A 77 9.08 8.50 4.30
C TRP A 77 10.19 9.53 4.10
N ASP A 78 9.98 10.72 4.66
CA ASP A 78 11.05 11.72 4.82
C ASP A 78 12.21 11.17 5.65
N PHE A 79 13.38 11.82 5.53
CA PHE A 79 14.60 11.39 6.22
C PHE A 79 14.38 11.17 7.73
N THR A 80 13.71 12.13 8.40
CA THR A 80 13.43 12.06 9.83
C THR A 80 12.51 10.89 10.19
N GLN A 81 11.44 10.67 9.42
CA GLN A 81 10.49 9.59 9.68
C GLN A 81 11.10 8.22 9.40
N GLY A 82 11.80 8.08 8.27
CA GLY A 82 12.49 6.85 7.90
C GLY A 82 13.58 6.46 8.91
N ARG A 83 14.37 7.43 9.37
CA ARG A 83 15.43 7.21 10.38
C ARG A 83 14.86 6.74 11.70
N GLN A 84 13.80 7.37 12.20
CA GLN A 84 13.13 6.93 13.43
C GLN A 84 12.63 5.49 13.31
N HIS A 85 12.06 5.14 12.16
CA HIS A 85 11.58 3.78 11.95
C HIS A 85 12.72 2.77 11.82
N ALA A 86 13.78 3.09 11.07
CA ALA A 86 14.97 2.26 10.94
C ALA A 86 15.59 1.92 12.31
N ARG A 87 15.66 2.91 13.21
CA ARG A 87 16.12 2.72 14.60
C ARG A 87 15.20 1.83 15.43
N ARG A 88 13.88 1.94 15.24
CA ARG A 88 12.89 1.07 15.93
C ARG A 88 13.06 -0.39 15.54
N LEU A 89 13.53 -0.68 14.33
CA LEU A 89 13.80 -2.04 13.86
C LEU A 89 15.04 -2.66 14.53
N ARG A 90 15.87 -1.86 15.22
CA ARG A 90 17.08 -2.31 15.93
C ARG A 90 18.05 -3.12 15.05
N LEU A 91 18.12 -2.78 13.77
CA LEU A 91 19.04 -3.39 12.82
C LEU A 91 20.45 -2.85 13.06
N LYS A 92 21.45 -3.73 13.05
CA LYS A 92 22.84 -3.36 13.36
C LYS A 92 23.70 -3.14 12.12
N THR A 93 23.29 -3.70 10.98
CA THR A 93 24.11 -3.65 9.77
C THR A 93 23.28 -3.29 8.54
N ARG A 94 23.97 -2.74 7.53
CA ARG A 94 23.41 -2.44 6.21
C ARG A 94 22.77 -3.68 5.58
N GLU A 95 23.41 -4.84 5.68
CA GLU A 95 22.95 -6.09 5.06
C GLU A 95 21.61 -6.53 5.67
N GLN A 96 21.45 -6.37 6.99
CA GLN A 96 20.19 -6.66 7.67
C GLN A 96 19.08 -5.75 7.17
N TYR A 97 19.35 -4.45 7.00
CA TYR A 97 18.42 -3.49 6.42
C TYR A 97 18.06 -3.85 4.97
N MET A 98 19.05 -4.10 4.12
CA MET A 98 18.84 -4.44 2.71
C MET A 98 18.08 -5.76 2.55
N ARG A 99 18.34 -6.77 3.37
CA ARG A 99 17.57 -8.01 3.36
C ARG A 99 16.11 -7.77 3.73
N ARG A 100 15.86 -6.90 4.72
CA ARG A 100 14.51 -6.61 5.21
C ARG A 100 13.69 -5.75 4.24
N VAL A 101 14.30 -4.73 3.62
CA VAL A 101 13.64 -3.81 2.66
C VAL A 101 13.68 -4.34 1.21
N GLY A 102 14.72 -5.09 0.85
CA GLY A 102 14.98 -5.57 -0.51
C GLY A 102 14.25 -6.85 -0.90
N ASN A 103 13.55 -7.52 0.03
CA ASN A 103 12.78 -8.73 -0.27
C ASN A 103 11.46 -8.42 -0.99
N ARG A 104 11.49 -7.61 -2.05
CA ARG A 104 10.33 -7.29 -2.89
C ARG A 104 10.11 -8.29 -4.03
N ASN A 105 11.15 -9.06 -4.39
CA ASN A 105 11.14 -9.90 -5.60
C ASN A 105 11.19 -11.42 -5.35
N ASN A 106 11.12 -11.91 -4.11
CA ASN A 106 11.16 -13.36 -3.86
C ASN A 106 9.76 -13.97 -3.71
N HIS A 107 8.91 -13.75 -4.72
CA HIS A 107 7.73 -14.60 -4.97
C HIS A 107 8.03 -15.65 -6.05
N VAL A 108 9.30 -16.00 -6.25
CA VAL A 108 9.65 -17.30 -6.81
C VAL A 108 9.52 -18.27 -5.66
N ARG A 109 8.42 -19.05 -5.66
CA ARG A 109 8.36 -20.30 -4.91
C ARG A 109 9.62 -21.10 -5.23
N LYS A 110 10.66 -21.01 -4.40
CA LYS A 110 11.58 -22.13 -4.26
C LYS A 110 10.84 -23.15 -3.40
N GLY A 111 10.03 -23.96 -4.06
CA GLY A 111 9.83 -25.33 -3.58
C GLY A 111 11.21 -25.97 -3.60
N GLY A 112 11.75 -26.26 -2.42
CA GLY A 112 13.09 -26.78 -2.25
C GLY A 112 13.29 -27.19 -0.81
N GLU A 113 12.89 -28.44 -0.54
CA GLU A 113 13.59 -29.42 0.29
C GLU A 113 13.99 -28.97 1.70
N GLU A 114 13.18 -29.46 2.64
CA GLU A 114 13.45 -29.70 4.05
C GLU A 114 14.91 -30.03 4.40
N ASP A 115 15.64 -29.07 4.97
CA ASP A 115 16.80 -29.37 5.82
C ASP A 115 16.86 -28.41 7.02
N ALA A 116 17.24 -28.97 8.15
CA ALA A 116 17.01 -28.50 9.50
C ALA A 116 17.92 -27.32 9.88
N GLY A 117 17.31 -26.19 10.22
CA GLY A 117 18.03 -25.05 10.80
C GLY A 117 17.08 -23.91 11.16
N GLY A 118 16.49 -23.98 12.35
CA GLY A 118 15.54 -22.99 12.86
C GLY A 118 16.11 -21.57 12.90
N GLY A 119 15.56 -20.71 12.07
CA GLY A 119 15.52 -19.27 12.28
C GLY A 119 14.10 -18.83 11.97
N ASP A 120 13.45 -18.15 12.92
CA ASP A 120 12.05 -17.73 12.88
C ASP A 120 11.70 -17.03 11.55
N GLY A 121 11.26 -17.84 10.59
CA GLY A 121 10.78 -17.42 9.29
C GLY A 121 9.40 -16.83 9.48
N ASP A 122 9.35 -15.58 9.96
CA ASP A 122 8.17 -14.76 9.93
C ASP A 122 7.84 -14.51 8.45
N ASN A 123 7.05 -15.43 7.87
CA ASN A 123 6.41 -15.29 6.56
C ASN A 123 5.39 -14.16 6.66
N ASN A 124 5.92 -12.95 6.80
CA ASN A 124 5.14 -11.74 6.94
C ASN A 124 4.76 -11.31 5.51
N ASP A 125 3.83 -12.04 4.90
CA ASP A 125 3.04 -11.64 3.71
C ASP A 125 2.11 -10.44 4.05
N ASN A 126 2.49 -9.65 5.05
CA ASN A 126 1.83 -8.45 5.47
C ASN A 126 2.31 -7.31 4.58
N ASP A 127 1.64 -7.14 3.44
CA ASP A 127 1.69 -5.94 2.59
C ASP A 127 1.41 -4.62 3.37
N ASP A 128 0.96 -4.75 4.63
CA ASP A 128 0.71 -3.71 5.61
C ASP A 128 1.92 -3.35 6.49
N ASP A 129 3.07 -4.06 6.38
CA ASP A 129 4.27 -3.76 7.15
C ASP A 129 4.85 -2.41 6.70
N PRO A 130 4.93 -1.40 7.59
CA PRO A 130 5.40 -0.06 7.24
C PRO A 130 6.87 -0.04 6.78
N ILE A 131 7.60 -1.16 6.89
CA ILE A 131 8.91 -1.37 6.27
C ILE A 131 8.93 -1.07 4.77
N MET A 132 7.81 -1.25 4.05
CA MET A 132 7.72 -0.96 2.62
C MET A 132 7.91 0.51 2.27
N ARG A 133 7.83 1.41 3.26
CA ARG A 133 7.94 2.86 3.09
C ARG A 133 9.35 3.37 3.36
N LEU A 134 10.25 2.49 3.80
CA LEU A 134 11.67 2.76 3.87
C LEU A 134 12.29 2.64 2.47
N PRO A 135 13.07 3.63 2.02
CA PRO A 135 13.75 3.53 0.74
C PRO A 135 14.80 2.42 0.78
N TYR A 136 14.89 1.66 -0.30
CA TYR A 136 15.90 0.61 -0.45
C TYR A 136 17.33 1.17 -0.46
N GLN A 137 17.49 2.38 -1.02
CA GLN A 137 18.73 3.14 -1.07
C GLN A 137 18.48 4.50 -0.40
N PRO A 138 18.57 4.58 0.94
CA PRO A 138 18.37 5.82 1.67
C PRO A 138 19.46 6.86 1.36
N ASP A 139 20.68 6.39 1.04
CA ASP A 139 21.80 7.19 0.56
C ASP A 139 21.45 7.99 -0.70
N LEU A 140 20.86 7.34 -1.70
CA LEU A 140 20.42 8.00 -2.93
C LEU A 140 19.15 8.82 -2.74
N LYS A 141 18.22 8.35 -1.89
CA LYS A 141 16.92 9.04 -1.68
C LYS A 141 17.09 10.34 -0.90
N TYR A 142 17.91 10.34 0.15
CA TYR A 142 18.04 11.48 1.07
C TYR A 142 19.24 12.37 0.75
N GLY A 143 20.19 11.90 -0.07
CA GLY A 143 21.26 12.70 -0.67
C GLY A 143 21.98 13.60 0.33
N ASN A 144 21.58 14.87 0.39
CA ASN A 144 22.18 15.90 1.24
C ASN A 144 21.96 15.69 2.75
N GLU A 145 20.86 15.05 3.15
CA GLU A 145 20.58 14.75 4.56
C GLU A 145 21.25 13.46 5.02
N TRP A 146 21.66 12.61 4.08
CA TRP A 146 22.31 11.35 4.38
C TRP A 146 23.74 11.55 4.84
N THR A 147 24.09 10.97 5.99
CA THR A 147 25.47 10.97 6.50
C THR A 147 26.13 9.61 6.30
N ASN A 148 25.71 8.60 7.06
CA ASN A 148 26.23 7.24 6.96
C ASN A 148 25.23 6.23 7.57
N TRP A 149 25.54 4.95 7.43
CA TRP A 149 24.70 3.86 7.92
C TRP A 149 24.60 3.80 9.46
N GLU A 150 25.66 4.16 10.18
CA GLU A 150 25.69 4.14 11.65
C GLU A 150 24.73 5.18 12.22
N ASP A 151 24.74 6.41 11.68
CA ASP A 151 23.79 7.46 12.05
C ASP A 151 22.34 7.06 11.73
N TRP A 152 22.12 6.49 10.55
CA TRP A 152 20.81 6.05 10.09
C TRP A 152 20.21 4.96 10.97
N LEU A 153 20.98 3.92 11.29
CA LEU A 153 20.55 2.78 12.10
C LEU A 153 20.63 3.06 13.61
N GLY A 154 21.39 4.08 14.02
CA GLY A 154 21.60 4.45 15.42
C GLY A 154 22.43 3.43 16.20
N VAL A 155 23.48 2.90 15.57
CA VAL A 155 24.35 1.83 16.09
C VAL A 155 25.76 2.32 16.35
#